data_AF-A0A1B8NWA5-F1
#
_entry.id   AF-A0A1B8NWA5-F1
#
_cell.length_a   1.000
_cell.length_b   1.000
_cell.length_c   1.000
_cell.angle_alpha   90.00
_cell.angle_beta   90.00
_cell.angle_gamma   90.00
#
_symmetry.space_group_name_H-M   'P 1'
#
loop_
_entity.id
_entity.type
_entity.pdbx_description
1 polymer ?
#
loop_
_entity_poly.entity_id
_entity_poly.type
_entity_poly.pdbx_seq_one_letter_code
_entity_poly.pdbx_strand_id
1 'polypeptide(L)'
;MINESLAETFGWATPEQLAEMKSLTYRVNDVLKQLFADGDLLLVDYKLEFGLFNGEIVLGDEFSPDGCRLWDAKTREKLDKDRFRQGLGGVIEAYEEVGRRIGVDFS
;
A
#
# COMPACT_ATOMS: atom_id res chain seq x y z
N MET A 1 11.87 7.53 -11.58
CA MET A 1 11.69 8.16 -10.25
C MET A 1 11.70 9.66 -10.44
N ILE A 2 10.79 10.38 -9.79
CA ILE A 2 10.68 11.85 -9.80
C ILE A 2 11.04 12.40 -8.41
N ASN A 3 11.21 13.70 -8.28
CA ASN A 3 11.40 14.39 -6.98
C ASN A 3 10.39 15.54 -6.84
N GLU A 4 10.36 16.16 -5.66
CA GLU A 4 9.41 17.24 -5.36
C GLU A 4 9.58 18.47 -6.26
N SER A 5 10.83 18.86 -6.58
CA SER A 5 11.07 20.00 -7.46
C SER A 5 10.47 19.80 -8.86
N LEU A 6 10.43 18.56 -9.37
CA LEU A 6 9.79 18.26 -10.64
C LEU A 6 8.26 18.35 -10.52
N ALA A 7 7.68 17.81 -9.45
CA ALA A 7 6.24 17.90 -9.21
C ALA A 7 5.75 19.35 -9.09
N GLU A 8 6.53 20.20 -8.40
CA GLU A 8 6.26 21.63 -8.29
C GLU A 8 6.44 22.35 -9.64
N THR A 9 7.57 22.12 -10.33
CA THR A 9 7.87 22.78 -11.62
C THR A 9 6.82 22.45 -12.69
N PHE A 10 6.33 21.21 -12.72
CA PHE A 10 5.30 20.80 -13.68
C PHE A 10 3.87 21.10 -13.22
N GLY A 11 3.68 21.69 -12.03
CA GLY A 11 2.37 22.04 -11.50
C GLY A 11 1.49 20.84 -11.18
N TRP A 12 2.08 19.68 -10.83
CA TRP A 12 1.32 18.49 -10.44
C TRP A 12 0.76 18.60 -9.02
N ALA A 13 1.48 19.28 -8.13
CA ALA A 13 1.06 19.54 -6.75
C ALA A 13 1.80 20.76 -6.18
N THR A 14 1.18 21.48 -5.24
CA THR A 14 1.87 22.55 -4.49
C THR A 14 2.77 21.96 -3.38
N PRO A 15 3.74 22.73 -2.84
CA PRO A 15 4.54 22.29 -1.70
C PRO A 15 3.71 21.84 -0.49
N GLU A 16 2.60 22.53 -0.21
CA GLU A 16 1.69 22.19 0.88
C GLU A 16 0.98 20.86 0.63
N GLN A 17 0.51 20.63 -0.60
CA GLN A 17 -0.11 19.36 -1.00
C GLN A 17 0.87 18.19 -0.93
N LEU A 18 2.13 18.39 -1.37
CA LEU A 18 3.20 17.39 -1.26
C LEU A 18 3.51 17.04 0.20
N ALA A 19 3.58 18.04 1.08
CA ALA A 19 3.77 17.84 2.51
C ALA A 19 2.61 17.06 3.15
N GLU A 20 1.36 17.41 2.81
CA GLU A 20 0.15 16.73 3.28
C GLU A 20 0.13 15.27 2.83
N MET A 21 0.38 14.99 1.54
CA MET A 21 0.44 13.62 1.00
C MET A 21 1.50 12.77 1.72
N LYS A 22 2.69 13.34 2.01
CA LYS A 22 3.74 12.65 2.78
C LYS A 22 3.29 12.36 4.21
N SER A 23 2.71 13.35 4.89
CA SER A 23 2.19 13.21 6.25
C SER A 23 1.14 12.10 6.33
N LEU A 24 0.16 12.11 5.42
CA LEU A 24 -0.86 11.08 5.32
C LEU A 24 -0.25 9.71 4.99
N THR A 25 0.72 9.64 4.09
CA THR A 25 1.42 8.38 3.77
C THR A 25 2.05 7.77 5.02
N TYR A 26 2.77 8.54 5.83
CA TYR A 26 3.35 8.02 7.08
C TYR A 26 2.30 7.59 8.11
N ARG A 27 1.19 8.33 8.24
CA ARG A 27 0.08 7.93 9.12
C ARG A 27 -0.58 6.63 8.67
N VAL A 28 -0.77 6.46 7.37
CA VAL A 28 -1.26 5.20 6.78
C VAL A 28 -0.29 4.06 7.09
N ASN A 29 1.02 4.29 6.99
CA ASN A 29 2.03 3.30 7.33
C ASN A 29 1.88 2.79 8.77
N ASP A 30 1.70 3.70 9.73
CA ASP A 30 1.58 3.34 11.15
C ASP A 30 0.36 2.45 11.41
N VAL A 31 -0.78 2.79 10.80
CA VAL A 31 -2.02 2.00 10.90
C VAL A 31 -1.86 0.64 10.24
N LEU A 32 -1.38 0.61 8.99
CA LEU A 32 -1.30 -0.62 8.20
C LEU A 32 -0.23 -1.58 8.73
N LYS A 33 0.92 -1.07 9.19
CA LYS A 33 1.95 -1.93 9.79
C LYS A 33 1.42 -2.67 11.01
N GLN A 34 0.63 -2.01 11.86
CA GLN A 34 0.04 -2.68 13.01
C GLN A 34 -0.99 -3.72 12.56
N LEU A 35 -1.91 -3.34 11.66
CA LEU A 35 -2.93 -4.25 11.12
C LEU A 35 -2.32 -5.54 10.55
N PHE A 36 -1.28 -5.42 9.73
CA PHE A 36 -0.61 -6.57 9.14
C PHE A 36 0.22 -7.36 10.15
N ALA A 37 0.87 -6.69 11.11
CA ALA A 37 1.61 -7.37 12.17
C ALA A 37 0.69 -8.24 13.05
N ASP A 38 -0.53 -7.77 13.35
CA ASP A 38 -1.54 -8.53 14.09
C ASP A 38 -1.98 -9.80 13.33
N GLY A 39 -1.87 -9.79 12.00
CA GLY A 39 -2.12 -10.93 11.12
C GLY A 39 -0.87 -11.79 10.79
N ASP A 40 0.23 -11.68 11.56
CA ASP A 40 1.50 -12.39 11.28
C ASP A 40 2.09 -12.05 9.88
N LEU A 41 1.87 -10.83 9.38
CA LEU A 41 2.34 -10.34 8.09
C LEU A 41 3.33 -9.16 8.25
N LEU A 42 4.27 -9.08 7.33
CA LEU A 42 5.20 -7.97 7.17
C LEU A 42 4.75 -7.11 6.00
N LEU A 43 4.36 -5.87 6.29
CA LEU A 43 4.22 -4.83 5.28
C LEU A 43 5.61 -4.32 4.88
N VAL A 44 6.12 -4.80 3.74
CA VAL A 44 7.47 -4.48 3.26
C VAL A 44 7.50 -3.08 2.62
N ASP A 45 6.56 -2.83 1.71
CA ASP A 45 6.33 -1.54 1.07
C ASP A 45 4.91 -1.49 0.48
N TYR A 46 4.46 -0.28 0.12
CA TYR A 46 3.19 -0.06 -0.56
C TYR A 46 3.21 1.25 -1.35
N LYS A 47 2.26 1.39 -2.28
CA LYS A 47 2.02 2.59 -3.09
C LYS A 47 0.65 3.17 -2.74
N LEU A 48 0.55 4.49 -2.66
CA LEU A 48 -0.71 5.22 -2.57
C LEU A 48 -0.82 6.21 -3.73
N GLU A 49 -2.04 6.54 -4.10
CA GLU A 49 -2.35 7.66 -4.98
C GLU A 49 -3.35 8.58 -4.29
N PHE A 50 -3.17 9.88 -4.46
CA PHE A 50 -4.00 10.90 -3.84
C PHE A 50 -4.66 11.76 -4.92
N GLY A 51 -5.85 12.25 -4.61
CA GLY A 51 -6.57 13.21 -5.42
C GLY A 51 -6.99 14.43 -4.59
N LEU A 52 -7.52 15.43 -5.29
CA LEU A 52 -8.18 16.57 -4.65
C LEU A 52 -9.68 16.38 -4.68
N PHE A 53 -10.31 16.51 -3.52
CA PHE A 53 -11.76 16.59 -3.41
C PHE A 53 -12.11 17.86 -2.62
N ASN A 54 -12.84 18.79 -3.25
CA ASN A 54 -13.16 20.10 -2.68
C ASN A 54 -11.94 20.89 -2.16
N GLY A 55 -10.78 20.71 -2.80
CA GLY A 55 -9.53 21.38 -2.42
C GLY A 55 -8.71 20.67 -1.34
N GLU A 56 -9.22 19.57 -0.79
CA GLU A 56 -8.52 18.76 0.23
C GLU A 56 -7.84 17.54 -0.40
N ILE A 57 -6.68 17.15 0.14
CA ILE A 57 -5.98 15.93 -0.25
C ILE A 57 -6.71 14.72 0.34
N VAL A 58 -7.14 13.82 -0.53
CA VAL A 58 -7.86 12.60 -0.16
C VAL A 58 -7.14 11.40 -0.76
N LEU A 59 -7.02 10.32 0.02
CA LEU A 59 -6.53 9.04 -0.47
C LEU A 59 -7.51 8.49 -1.52
N GLY A 60 -7.01 8.19 -2.72
CA GLY A 60 -7.78 7.60 -3.82
C GLY A 60 -7.35 6.19 -4.15
N ASP A 61 -7.61 5.78 -5.39
CA ASP A 61 -7.22 4.48 -5.97
C ASP A 61 -7.63 3.30 -5.08
N GLU A 62 -6.71 2.40 -4.79
CA GLU A 62 -6.93 1.20 -3.99
C GLU A 62 -5.75 0.92 -3.05
N PHE A 63 -6.01 0.08 -2.05
CA PHE A 63 -4.97 -0.60 -1.29
C PHE A 63 -5.24 -2.10 -1.33
N SER A 64 -4.36 -2.86 -1.99
CA SER A 64 -4.51 -4.30 -2.25
C SER A 64 -3.13 -4.97 -2.34
N PRO A 65 -3.05 -6.32 -2.27
CA PRO A 65 -1.79 -7.04 -2.53
C PRO A 65 -1.23 -6.85 -3.95
N ASP A 66 -1.96 -6.17 -4.83
CA ASP A 66 -1.49 -5.73 -6.15
C ASP A 66 -0.49 -4.55 -6.06
N GLY A 67 -0.76 -3.63 -5.13
CA GLY A 67 -0.04 -2.38 -4.90
C GLY A 67 0.85 -2.34 -3.65
N CYS A 68 0.90 -3.43 -2.87
CA CYS A 68 1.79 -3.57 -1.71
C CYS A 68 2.54 -4.90 -1.72
N ARG A 69 3.64 -4.97 -0.96
CA ARG A 69 4.38 -6.20 -0.71
C ARG A 69 4.10 -6.69 0.71
N LEU A 70 3.62 -7.93 0.80
CA LEU A 70 3.20 -8.57 2.03
C LEU A 70 3.88 -9.92 2.13
N TRP A 71 4.69 -10.09 3.17
CA TRP A 71 5.38 -11.35 3.41
C TRP A 71 4.91 -11.98 4.71
N ASP A 72 4.84 -13.31 4.75
CA ASP A 72 4.66 -14.02 6.01
C ASP A 72 5.81 -13.67 6.99
N ALA A 73 5.47 -13.29 8.21
CA ALA A 73 6.47 -12.82 9.18
C ALA A 73 7.46 -13.91 9.62
N LYS A 74 7.05 -15.19 9.58
CA LYS A 74 7.85 -16.33 10.04
C LYS A 74 8.66 -16.92 8.89
N THR A 75 8.03 -17.19 7.75
CA THR A 75 8.65 -17.89 6.62
C THR A 75 9.26 -16.97 5.58
N ARG A 76 8.88 -15.68 5.58
CA ARG A 76 9.19 -14.71 4.51
C ARG A 76 8.61 -15.11 3.14
N GLU A 77 7.63 -16.00 3.12
CA GLU A 77 6.87 -16.30 1.92
C GLU A 77 6.16 -15.04 1.41
N LYS A 78 6.19 -14.81 0.10
CA LYS A 78 5.53 -13.67 -0.54
C LYS A 78 4.05 -13.98 -0.71
N LEU A 79 3.18 -13.09 -0.27
CA LEU A 79 1.73 -13.21 -0.32
C LEU A 79 1.10 -12.08 -1.16
N ASP A 80 1.90 -11.47 -2.03
CA ASP A 80 1.54 -10.34 -2.88
C ASP A 80 1.76 -10.63 -4.38
N LYS A 81 1.55 -9.62 -5.23
CA LYS A 81 1.70 -9.71 -6.69
C LYS A 81 3.07 -10.18 -7.17
N ASP A 82 4.12 -10.13 -6.35
CA ASP A 82 5.40 -10.74 -6.68
C ASP A 82 5.30 -12.24 -6.95
N ARG A 83 4.28 -12.94 -6.41
CA ARG A 83 4.00 -14.33 -6.79
C ARG A 83 3.71 -14.50 -8.27
N PHE A 84 2.95 -13.57 -8.87
CA PHE A 84 2.72 -13.53 -10.31
C PHE A 84 3.99 -13.09 -11.05
N ARG A 85 4.61 -11.99 -10.62
CA ARG A 85 5.80 -11.41 -11.30
C ARG A 85 6.98 -12.38 -11.37
N GLN A 86 7.10 -13.27 -10.39
CA GLN A 86 8.21 -14.22 -10.24
C GLN A 86 7.82 -15.66 -10.59
N GLY A 87 6.59 -15.89 -11.07
CA GLY A 87 6.13 -17.22 -11.48
C GLY A 87 6.02 -18.24 -10.34
N LEU A 88 5.73 -17.78 -9.12
CA LEU A 88 5.59 -18.63 -7.92
C LEU A 88 4.22 -19.35 -7.83
N GLY A 89 3.25 -18.94 -8.65
CA GLY A 89 1.88 -19.47 -8.63
C GLY A 89 1.10 -19.12 -7.36
N GLY A 90 -0.14 -19.60 -7.24
CA GLY A 90 -0.96 -19.45 -6.03
C GLY A 90 -1.31 -17.99 -5.67
N VAL A 91 -1.63 -17.17 -6.68
CA VAL A 91 -1.83 -15.71 -6.49
C VAL A 91 -3.13 -15.44 -5.75
N ILE A 92 -4.23 -16.07 -6.18
CA ILE A 92 -5.56 -15.86 -5.59
C ILE A 92 -5.57 -16.38 -4.16
N GLU A 93 -5.00 -17.56 -3.94
CA GLU A 93 -4.90 -18.20 -2.64
C GLU A 93 -4.11 -17.34 -1.64
N ALA A 94 -3.04 -16.70 -2.09
CA ALA A 94 -2.28 -15.76 -1.27
C ALA A 94 -3.09 -14.50 -0.91
N TYR A 95 -3.91 -13.98 -1.84
CA TYR A 95 -4.71 -12.79 -1.59
C TYR A 95 -5.84 -13.07 -0.60
N GLU A 96 -6.51 -14.21 -0.76
CA GLU A 96 -7.50 -14.66 0.21
C GLU A 96 -6.88 -14.92 1.59
N GLU A 97 -5.68 -15.50 1.64
CA GLU A 97 -4.94 -15.71 2.89
C GLU A 97 -4.65 -14.40 3.60
N VAL A 98 -4.17 -13.39 2.87
CA VAL A 98 -4.00 -12.04 3.41
C VAL A 98 -5.33 -11.50 3.95
N GLY A 99 -6.41 -11.61 3.18
CA GLY A 99 -7.74 -11.16 3.59
C GLY A 99 -8.21 -11.84 4.88
N ARG A 100 -8.09 -13.16 4.98
CA ARG A 100 -8.46 -13.93 6.18
C ARG A 100 -7.65 -13.49 7.41
N ARG A 101 -6.34 -13.26 7.26
CA ARG A 101 -5.46 -12.81 8.35
C ARG A 101 -5.79 -11.43 8.90
N ILE A 102 -6.35 -10.55 8.07
CA ILE A 102 -6.80 -9.22 8.49
C ILE A 102 -8.32 -9.16 8.79
N GLY A 103 -9.00 -10.31 8.85
CA GLY A 103 -10.39 -10.42 9.27
C GLY A 103 -11.43 -10.14 8.17
N VAL A 104 -11.07 -10.23 6.89
CA VAL A 104 -12.04 -10.19 5.78
C VAL A 104 -12.82 -11.50 5.72
N ASP A 105 -14.14 -11.37 5.66
CA ASP A 105 -15.07 -12.48 5.44
C ASP A 105 -15.33 -12.68 3.94
N PHE A 106 -15.16 -13.91 3.48
CA PHE A 106 -15.36 -14.33 2.08
C PHE A 106 -16.53 -15.33 1.93
N SER A 107 -17.31 -15.55 3.00
CA SER A 107 -18.45 -16.48 3.01
C SER A 107 -19.68 -15.99 2.25
#